data_AF-D5C5C8-F1
#
_entry.id   AF-D5C5C8-F1
#
_cell.length_a   1.000
_cell.length_b   1.000
_cell.length_c   1.000
_cell.angle_alpha   90.00
_cell.angle_beta   90.00
_cell.angle_gamma   90.00
#
_symmetry.space_group_name_H-M   'P 1'
#
loop_
_entity.id
_entity.type
_entity.pdbx_description
1 polymer ?
#
loop_
_entity_poly.entity_id
_entity_poly.type
_entity_poly.pdbx_seq_one_letter_code
_entity_poly.pdbx_strand_id
1 'polypeptide(L)' 'MKHHYFTAEDARRVLGQRRRAKVKFPWVPRGTTGTVTRVDEGVVPGGCTVAIEWDVLEIKPIMDWLTKDEYEGLLEEA' A
#
# COMPACT_ATOMS: atom_id res chain seq x y z
N MET A 1 2.63 0.69 -19.39
CA MET A 1 3.63 0.31 -18.36
C MET A 1 3.16 -1.02 -17.80
N LYS A 2 4.01 -2.06 -17.71
CA LYS A 2 3.61 -3.30 -17.01
C LYS A 2 3.77 -3.01 -15.52
N HIS A 3 2.68 -3.03 -14.77
CA HIS A 3 2.75 -2.93 -13.31
C HIS A 3 3.26 -4.25 -12.75
N HIS A 4 4.30 -4.22 -11.93
CA HIS A 4 4.74 -5.38 -11.17
C HIS A 4 3.88 -5.51 -9.91
N TYR A 5 3.29 -6.69 -9.75
CA TYR A 5 2.59 -7.09 -8.53
C TYR A 5 3.57 -7.72 -7.55
N PHE A 6 3.19 -7.75 -6.27
CA PHE A 6 3.94 -8.50 -5.28
C PHE A 6 3.84 -10.00 -5.55
N THR A 7 4.89 -10.75 -5.18
CA THR A 7 4.72 -12.17 -4.89
C THR A 7 4.06 -12.31 -3.52
N ALA A 8 3.44 -13.46 -3.23
CA ALA A 8 2.84 -13.70 -1.90
C ALA A 8 3.88 -13.59 -0.77
N GLU A 9 5.12 -14.01 -1.02
CA GLU A 9 6.21 -13.88 -0.06
C GLU A 9 6.58 -12.41 0.18
N ASP A 10 6.81 -11.63 -0.87
CA ASP A 10 7.15 -10.22 -0.75
C ASP A 10 6.01 -9.42 -0.09
N ALA A 11 4.76 -9.71 -0.44
CA ALA A 11 3.60 -9.07 0.15
C ALA A 11 3.51 -9.32 1.67
N ARG A 12 3.81 -10.54 2.11
CA ARG A 12 3.82 -10.89 3.55
C ARG A 12 4.98 -10.23 4.30
N ARG A 13 6.13 -9.99 3.65
CA ARG A 13 7.26 -9.28 4.26
C ARG A 13 6.96 -7.82 4.55
N VAL A 14 6.07 -7.19 3.77
CA VAL A 14 5.70 -5.77 3.95
C VAL A 14 4.49 -5.57 4.88
N LEU A 15 3.78 -6.62 5.25
CA LEU A 15 2.71 -6.54 6.26
C LEU A 15 3.22 -5.96 7.58
N GLY A 16 2.43 -5.06 8.17
CA GLY A 16 2.75 -4.36 9.41
C GLY A 16 3.76 -3.23 9.27
N GLN A 17 4.40 -3.06 8.09
CA GLN A 17 5.34 -1.97 7.89
C GLN A 17 4.61 -0.62 7.86
N ARG A 18 5.23 0.39 8.49
CA ARG A 18 4.79 1.78 8.40
C ARG A 18 5.44 2.46 7.22
N ARG A 19 4.64 3.20 6.47
CA ARG A 19 5.08 3.93 5.28
C ARG A 19 4.49 5.33 5.25
N ARG A 20 5.14 6.21 4.51
CA ARG A 20 4.74 7.61 4.32
C ARG A 20 4.45 7.88 2.85
N ALA A 21 3.36 8.59 2.58
CA ALA A 21 2.98 8.93 1.22
C ALA A 21 3.90 10.02 0.61
N LYS A 22 4.56 9.74 -0.51
CA LYS A 22 5.35 10.72 -1.27
C LYS A 22 4.48 11.66 -2.12
N VAL A 23 3.24 11.24 -2.40
CA VAL A 23 2.25 11.96 -3.21
C VAL A 23 0.94 12.08 -2.46
N LYS A 24 0.01 12.89 -3.00
CA LYS A 24 -1.37 12.94 -2.51
C LYS A 24 -2.15 11.74 -3.08
N PHE A 25 -2.83 11.01 -2.21
CA PHE A 25 -3.85 10.03 -2.56
C PHE A 25 -5.25 10.63 -2.37
N PRO A 26 -6.33 9.99 -2.85
CA PRO A 26 -7.69 10.45 -2.55
C PRO A 26 -7.91 10.61 -1.04
N TRP A 27 -8.24 11.82 -0.59
CA TRP A 27 -8.50 12.16 0.82
C TRP A 27 -7.31 11.99 1.78
N VAL A 28 -6.13 11.65 1.26
CA VAL A 28 -4.91 11.42 2.04
C VAL A 28 -3.83 12.39 1.55
N PRO A 29 -3.51 13.42 2.35
CA PRO A 29 -2.46 14.37 2.02
C PRO A 29 -1.10 13.70 1.80
N ARG A 30 -0.25 14.35 0.99
CA ARG A 30 1.17 13.98 0.91
C ARG A 30 1.80 14.08 2.31
N GLY A 31 2.65 13.11 2.65
CA GLY A 31 3.33 13.03 3.93
C GLY A 31 2.54 12.32 5.02
N THR A 32 1.28 11.95 4.76
CA THR A 32 0.51 11.10 5.67
C THR A 32 1.16 9.73 5.80
N THR A 33 1.24 9.23 7.03
CA THR A 33 1.70 7.87 7.32
C THR A 33 0.55 6.88 7.28
N GLY A 34 0.88 5.62 7.06
CA GLY A 34 -0.05 4.51 7.14
C GLY A 34 0.66 3.21 7.44
N THR A 35 -0.11 2.17 7.71
CA THR A 35 0.40 0.82 7.99
C THR A 35 -0.12 -0.14 6.94
N VAL A 36 0.74 -1.02 6.43
CA VAL A 36 0.30 -2.10 5.55
C VAL A 36 -0.46 -3.13 6.38
N THR A 37 -1.77 -3.27 6.16
CA THR A 37 -2.63 -4.12 7.02
C THR A 37 -3.12 -5.38 6.33
N ARG A 38 -3.09 -5.46 5.00
CA ARG A 38 -3.63 -6.62 4.26
C ARG A 38 -2.80 -6.96 3.03
N VAL A 39 -2.87 -8.24 2.66
CA VAL A 39 -2.44 -8.77 1.36
C VAL A 39 -3.69 -9.25 0.64
N ASP A 40 -3.85 -8.87 -0.62
CA ASP A 40 -4.89 -9.40 -1.50
C ASP A 40 -4.23 -10.26 -2.57
N GLU A 41 -4.52 -11.57 -2.50
CA GLU A 41 -3.95 -12.58 -3.39
C GLU A 41 -4.92 -12.85 -4.55
N GLY A 42 -4.39 -13.10 -5.75
CA GLY A 42 -5.21 -13.51 -6.90
C GLY A 42 -5.78 -12.35 -7.73
N VAL A 43 -5.30 -11.12 -7.50
CA VAL A 43 -5.60 -9.95 -8.35
C VAL A 43 -5.15 -10.20 -9.81
N VAL A 44 -4.04 -10.91 -9.97
CA VAL A 44 -3.57 -11.50 -11.25
C VAL A 44 -2.97 -12.89 -10.98
N PRO A 45 -2.82 -13.77 -11.98
CA PRO A 45 -2.20 -15.08 -11.78
C PRO A 45 -0.81 -14.96 -11.14
N GLY A 46 -0.67 -15.42 -9.89
CA GLY A 46 0.57 -15.39 -9.11
C GLY A 46 0.97 -14.02 -8.53
N GLY A 47 0.12 -13.00 -8.66
CA GLY A 47 0.39 -11.65 -8.16
C GLY A 47 -0.53 -11.22 -7.01
N CYS A 48 0.02 -10.39 -6.13
CA CYS A 48 -0.66 -9.80 -4.98
C CYS A 48 -0.59 -8.28 -5.01
N THR A 49 -1.59 -7.63 -4.39
CA THR A 49 -1.49 -6.23 -3.95
C THR A 49 -1.48 -6.19 -2.43
N VAL A 50 -1.10 -5.05 -1.87
CA VAL A 50 -1.15 -4.82 -0.42
C VAL A 50 -2.01 -3.61 -0.12
N ALA A 51 -2.76 -3.65 0.98
CA ALA A 51 -3.51 -2.49 1.44
C ALA A 51 -2.70 -1.74 2.48
N ILE A 52 -2.59 -0.42 2.29
CA ILE A 52 -2.16 0.50 3.34
C ILE A 52 -3.40 1.16 3.95
N GLU A 53 -3.49 1.14 5.27
CA GLU A 53 -4.47 1.89 6.04
C GLU A 53 -3.82 3.17 6.55
N TRP A 54 -4.40 4.32 6.21
CA TRP A 54 -3.81 5.63 6.45
C TRP A 54 -4.19 6.19 7.82
N ASP A 55 -3.25 6.89 8.47
CA ASP A 55 -3.46 7.57 9.75
C ASP A 55 -4.17 8.91 9.54
N VAL A 56 -5.43 8.85 9.10
CA VAL A 56 -6.30 10.01 8.92
C VAL A 56 -7.44 9.98 9.94
N LEU A 57 -7.87 11.17 10.39
CA LEU A 57 -8.98 11.32 11.32
C LEU A 57 -10.31 11.25 10.57
N GLU A 58 -10.72 10.04 10.19
CA GLU A 58 -11.95 9.78 9.45
C GLU A 58 -12.85 8.79 10.19
N ILE A 59 -14.16 8.88 9.95
CA ILE A 59 -15.16 8.00 10.61
C ILE A 59 -14.94 6.53 10.23
N LYS A 60 -14.36 6.27 9.06
CA LYS A 60 -14.01 4.94 8.56
C LYS A 60 -12.54 4.91 8.14
N PRO A 61 -11.84 3.78 8.31
CA PRO A 61 -10.49 3.63 7.80
C PRO A 61 -10.42 3.89 6.30
N ILE A 62 -9.49 4.75 5.87
CA ILE A 62 -9.17 4.94 4.45
C ILE A 62 -8.05 3.99 4.09
N MET A 63 -8.29 3.19 3.05
CA MET A 63 -7.34 2.20 2.56
C MET A 63 -7.12 2.35 1.06
N ASP A 64 -5.87 2.24 0.65
CA ASP A 64 -5.49 2.13 -0.78
C ASP A 64 -4.80 0.79 -1.02
N TRP A 65 -5.14 0.15 -2.14
CA TRP A 65 -4.52 -1.07 -2.60
C TRP A 65 -3.42 -0.75 -3.59
N LEU A 66 -2.22 -1.27 -3.34
CA LEU A 66 -1.02 -0.91 -4.09
C LEU A 66 -0.40 -2.14 -4.73
N THR A 67 -0.06 -2.00 -6.01
CA THR A 67 0.92 -2.86 -6.68
C THR A 67 2.32 -2.65 -6.08
N LYS A 68 3.28 -3.50 -6.43
CA LYS A 68 4.66 -3.37 -5.95
C LYS A 68 5.30 -2.06 -6.44
N ASP A 69 5.08 -1.74 -7.72
CA ASP A 69 5.59 -0.49 -8.30
C ASP A 69 5.03 0.76 -7.61
N GLU A 70 3.74 0.74 -7.26
CA GLU A 70 3.11 1.86 -6.55
C GLU A 70 3.61 1.94 -5.11
N TYR A 71 3.75 0.81 -4.43
CA TYR A 71 4.29 0.78 -3.07
C TYR A 71 5.72 1.35 -3.01
N GLU A 72 6.61 0.90 -3.90
CA GLU A 72 8.01 1.34 -3.93
C GLU A 72 8.17 2.75 -4.51
N GLY A 73 7.32 3.12 -5.48
CA GLY A 73 7.41 4.40 -6.17
C GLY A 73 6.74 5.55 -5.42
N LEU A 74 5.60 5.30 -4.79
CA LEU A 74 4.74 6.32 -4.17
C LEU A 74 4.90 6.41 -2.66
N LEU A 75 5.55 5.44 -2.01
CA LEU A 75 5.77 5.44 -0.58
C LEU A 75 7.26 5.51 -0.21
N GLU A 76 7.54 5.96 1.00
CA GLU A 76 8.85 5.93 1.64
C GLU A 76 8.75 5.40 3.07
N GLU A 77 9.89 5.09 3.69
CA GLU A 77 9.94 4.71 5.12
C GLU A 77 9.41 5.86 5.99
N ALA A 78 8.58 5.50 6.99
CA ALA A 78 7.88 6.47 7.84
C ALA A 78 8.71 6.94 9.03
#